data_AF-A0A927GGP2-F1
#
_entry.id   AF-A0A927GGP2-F1
#
_cell.length_a   1.000
_cell.length_b   1.000
_cell.length_c   1.000
_cell.angle_alpha   90.00
_cell.angle_beta   90.00
_cell.angle_gamma   90.00
#
_symmetry.space_group_name_H-M   'P 1'
#
loop_
_entity.id
_entity.type
_entity.pdbx_description
1 polymer ?
#
loop_
_entity_poly.entity_id
_entity_poly.type
_entity_poly.pdbx_seq_one_letter_code
_entity_poly.pdbx_strand_id
1 'polypeptide(L)'
;MIFLAKDGSTLGEVMTGSPNVTLPISKAKANVANMSGGTATYDVKAVVRRQNAPSFAVTSGYILSYAFVDFPLQSDPRPVLTSTQAFPMAIGSTQEVTFSLSCIYALSGGVPSTMVVPRSFFIENDVTTTKFPFISSVPVVDKSEGSIKINPVIVN
;
A
#
# COMPACT_ATOMS: atom_id res chain seq x y z
N MET A 1 8.24 2.29 -3.85
CA MET A 1 6.91 2.94 -3.80
C MET A 1 7.13 4.39 -3.46
N ILE A 2 6.58 5.30 -4.25
CA ILE A 2 6.88 6.74 -4.16
C ILE A 2 5.62 7.46 -3.70
N PHE A 3 5.71 8.21 -2.61
CA PHE A 3 4.64 9.05 -2.10
C PHE A 3 4.75 10.44 -2.71
N LEU A 4 3.62 10.97 -3.18
CA LEU A 4 3.55 12.24 -3.90
C LEU A 4 2.78 13.28 -3.09
N ALA A 5 3.25 14.51 -3.15
CA ALA A 5 2.55 15.68 -2.68
C ALA A 5 1.43 16.06 -3.66
N LYS A 6 0.51 16.93 -3.21
CA LYS A 6 -0.57 17.48 -4.05
C LYS A 6 -0.11 18.22 -5.32
N ASP A 7 1.14 18.68 -5.35
CA ASP A 7 1.77 19.32 -6.52
C ASP A 7 2.48 18.32 -7.44
N GLY A 8 2.42 17.02 -7.13
CA GLY A 8 3.07 15.95 -7.89
C GLY A 8 4.54 15.71 -7.52
N SER A 9 5.12 16.52 -6.62
CA SER A 9 6.50 16.32 -6.16
C SER A 9 6.63 15.11 -5.23
N THR A 10 7.81 14.50 -5.20
CA THR A 10 8.10 13.35 -4.34
C THR A 10 8.24 13.77 -2.88
N LEU A 11 7.44 13.20 -2.00
CA LEU A 11 7.57 13.31 -0.53
C LEU A 11 8.59 12.31 0.02
N GLY A 12 8.65 11.13 -0.57
CA GLY A 12 9.60 10.10 -0.20
C GLY A 12 9.40 8.81 -0.98
N GLU A 13 10.42 7.96 -0.94
CA GLU A 13 10.42 6.66 -1.59
C GLU A 13 10.67 5.57 -0.56
N VAL A 14 9.81 4.55 -0.57
CA VAL A 14 9.91 3.34 0.22
C VAL A 14 10.44 2.20 -0.63
N MET A 15 11.46 1.49 -0.12
CA MET A 15 12.08 0.32 -0.72
C MET A 15 12.12 -0.86 0.27
N THR A 16 12.39 -2.08 -0.19
CA THR A 16 12.39 -3.32 0.62
C THR A 16 13.38 -3.33 1.80
N GLY A 17 14.30 -2.36 1.90
CA GLY A 17 15.16 -2.15 3.08
C GLY A 17 14.96 -0.81 3.81
N SER A 18 14.11 0.06 3.26
CA SER A 18 13.89 1.43 3.76
C SER A 18 12.39 1.71 3.78
N PRO A 19 11.65 1.16 4.78
CA PRO A 19 10.20 1.22 4.82
C PRO A 19 9.66 2.60 5.22
N ASN A 20 10.49 3.45 5.83
CA ASN A 20 10.03 4.69 6.46
C ASN A 20 9.77 5.79 5.44
N VAL A 21 8.68 6.55 5.65
CA VAL A 21 8.37 7.75 4.86
C VAL A 21 7.69 8.78 5.75
N THR A 22 8.09 10.04 5.62
CA THR A 22 7.46 11.15 6.34
C THR A 22 6.45 11.83 5.42
N LEU A 23 5.23 12.02 5.92
CA LEU A 23 4.10 12.52 5.15
C LEU A 23 3.51 13.77 5.82
N PRO A 24 3.88 14.98 5.35
CA PRO A 24 3.32 16.23 5.86
C PRO A 24 1.84 16.38 5.49
N ILE A 25 0.99 16.75 6.44
CA ILE A 25 -0.45 16.98 6.22
C ILE A 25 -0.65 18.11 5.23
N SER A 26 0.15 19.18 5.34
CA SER A 26 0.13 20.34 4.43
C SER A 26 0.35 20.00 2.94
N LYS A 27 0.97 18.85 2.67
CA LYS A 27 1.28 18.34 1.32
C LYS A 27 0.31 17.27 0.82
N ALA A 28 -0.65 16.83 1.65
CA ALA A 28 -1.65 15.85 1.27
C ALA A 28 -2.51 16.35 0.08
N LYS A 29 -2.92 15.42 -0.79
CA LYS A 29 -3.86 15.68 -1.89
C LYS A 29 -5.20 16.19 -1.36
N ALA A 30 -5.69 15.56 -0.30
CA ALA A 30 -6.88 15.96 0.41
C ALA A 30 -6.66 15.76 1.91
N ASN A 31 -7.24 16.65 2.71
CA ASN A 31 -7.26 16.51 4.17
C ASN A 31 -8.65 16.88 4.69
N VAL A 32 -9.29 15.94 5.40
CA VAL A 32 -10.57 16.16 6.08
C VAL A 32 -10.30 16.03 7.57
N ALA A 33 -10.36 17.14 8.31
CA ALA A 33 -9.92 17.19 9.70
C ALA A 33 -10.80 18.07 10.59
N ASN A 34 -10.74 17.81 11.89
CA ASN A 34 -11.20 18.69 12.97
C ASN A 34 -10.02 19.01 13.90
N MET A 35 -10.27 19.70 15.03
CA MET A 35 -9.21 20.11 15.97
C MET A 35 -8.44 18.94 16.61
N SER A 36 -8.98 17.73 16.57
CA SER A 36 -8.43 16.55 17.25
C SER A 36 -7.80 15.53 16.29
N GLY A 37 -7.91 15.73 14.97
CA GLY A 37 -7.42 14.76 13.99
C GLY A 37 -8.16 14.81 12.67
N GLY A 38 -7.80 13.90 11.77
CA GLY A 38 -8.39 13.84 10.45
C GLY A 38 -7.93 12.65 9.61
N THR A 39 -8.31 12.69 8.35
CA THR A 39 -7.84 11.78 7.31
C THR A 39 -7.09 12.58 6.26
N ALA A 40 -5.80 12.28 6.11
CA ALA A 40 -4.95 12.82 5.06
C ALA A 40 -4.78 11.79 3.94
N THR A 41 -5.05 12.19 2.71
CA THR A 41 -4.95 11.33 1.52
C THR A 41 -3.78 11.78 0.65
N TYR A 42 -2.95 10.83 0.23
CA TYR A 42 -1.77 11.04 -0.61
C TYR A 42 -1.90 10.24 -1.90
N ASP A 43 -1.34 10.76 -2.99
CA ASP A 43 -1.14 9.93 -4.18
C ASP A 43 0.15 9.13 -4.05
N VAL A 44 0.07 7.87 -4.46
CA VAL A 44 1.14 6.90 -4.33
C VAL A 44 1.40 6.28 -5.69
N LYS A 45 2.67 6.26 -6.09
CA LYS A 45 3.15 5.60 -7.29
C LYS A 45 3.91 4.33 -6.92
N ALA A 46 3.33 3.17 -7.23
CA ALA A 46 4.00 1.90 -7.16
C ALA A 46 4.74 1.61 -8.47
N VAL A 47 6.03 1.33 -8.37
CA VAL A 47 6.87 0.89 -9.49
C VAL A 47 7.00 -0.61 -9.38
N VAL A 48 6.32 -1.34 -10.27
CA VAL A 48 6.26 -2.81 -10.25
C VAL A 48 7.19 -3.35 -11.31
N ARG A 49 8.11 -4.23 -10.92
CA ARG A 49 9.03 -4.91 -11.85
C ARG A 49 8.71 -6.39 -11.92
N ARG A 50 8.53 -6.91 -13.13
CA ARG A 50 8.32 -8.34 -13.38
C ARG A 50 9.65 -9.08 -13.27
N GLN A 51 9.85 -9.86 -12.21
CA GLN A 51 11.06 -10.68 -12.05
C GLN A 51 10.91 -12.09 -12.60
N ASN A 52 9.72 -12.68 -12.46
CA ASN A 52 9.40 -14.04 -12.89
C ASN A 52 8.03 -14.07 -13.55
N ALA A 53 7.76 -15.13 -14.33
CA ALA A 53 6.41 -15.40 -14.80
C ALA A 53 5.44 -15.59 -13.61
N PRO A 54 4.14 -15.23 -13.76
CA PRO A 54 3.13 -15.50 -12.73
C PRO A 54 3.13 -16.98 -12.32
N SER A 55 2.98 -17.27 -11.03
CA SER A 55 2.93 -18.66 -10.55
C SER A 55 1.72 -19.42 -11.08
N PHE A 56 0.64 -18.70 -11.40
CA PHE A 56 -0.56 -19.21 -12.05
C PHE A 56 -0.99 -18.26 -13.16
N ALA A 57 -1.61 -18.79 -14.21
CA ALA A 57 -2.15 -17.98 -15.29
C ALA A 57 -3.18 -16.98 -14.73
N VAL A 58 -2.85 -15.69 -14.80
CA VAL A 58 -3.70 -14.59 -14.34
C VAL A 58 -4.97 -14.57 -15.20
N THR A 59 -6.14 -14.51 -14.58
CA THR A 59 -7.42 -14.53 -15.31
C THR A 59 -8.01 -13.13 -15.45
N SER A 60 -8.16 -12.45 -14.32
CA SER A 60 -8.80 -11.12 -14.22
C SER A 60 -7.80 -10.01 -13.95
N GLY A 61 -6.59 -10.35 -13.49
CA GLY A 61 -5.53 -9.39 -13.15
C GLY A 61 -4.98 -9.61 -11.74
N TYR A 62 -4.33 -8.58 -11.22
CA TYR A 62 -3.75 -8.53 -9.89
C TYR A 62 -4.56 -7.68 -8.93
N ILE A 63 -4.71 -8.16 -7.70
CA ILE A 63 -5.37 -7.41 -6.63
C ILE A 63 -4.27 -6.66 -5.87
N LEU A 64 -4.43 -5.34 -5.77
CA LEU A 64 -3.58 -4.50 -4.94
C LEU A 64 -4.29 -4.26 -3.62
N SER A 65 -3.69 -4.76 -2.53
CA SER A 65 -4.26 -4.67 -1.19
C SER A 65 -3.23 -4.16 -0.19
N TYR A 66 -3.70 -3.77 0.99
CA TYR A 66 -2.83 -3.38 2.09
C TYR A 66 -3.39 -3.86 3.42
N ALA A 67 -2.54 -3.82 4.46
CA ALA A 67 -2.95 -4.04 5.84
C ALA A 67 -2.34 -2.98 6.76
N PHE A 68 -2.93 -2.84 7.95
CA PHE A 68 -2.49 -1.88 8.98
C PHE A 68 -1.45 -2.47 9.96
N VAL A 69 -0.96 -3.68 9.68
CA VAL A 69 0.08 -4.36 10.47
C VAL A 69 1.23 -4.82 9.55
N ASP A 70 2.42 -5.01 10.13
CA ASP A 70 3.64 -5.35 9.38
C ASP A 70 3.62 -6.79 8.83
N PHE A 71 2.85 -7.68 9.47
CA PHE A 71 2.78 -9.11 9.15
C PHE A 71 1.33 -9.59 9.25
N PRO A 72 0.46 -9.19 8.30
CA PRO A 72 -0.93 -9.61 8.35
C PRO A 72 -1.05 -11.10 8.05
N LEU A 73 -1.92 -11.74 8.80
CA LEU A 73 -2.43 -13.07 8.52
C LEU A 73 -3.60 -12.98 7.53
N GLN A 74 -3.97 -14.11 6.92
CA GLN A 74 -5.09 -14.13 5.98
C GLN A 74 -6.41 -13.64 6.58
N SER A 75 -6.61 -13.84 7.89
CA SER A 75 -7.79 -13.38 8.62
C SER A 75 -7.83 -11.88 8.86
N ASP A 76 -6.70 -11.18 8.74
CA ASP A 76 -6.66 -9.76 9.00
C ASP A 76 -7.38 -8.98 7.89
N PRO A 77 -8.07 -7.88 8.23
CA PRO A 77 -8.71 -7.02 7.24
C PRO A 77 -7.70 -6.49 6.22
N ARG A 78 -8.00 -6.69 4.93
CA ARG A 78 -7.20 -6.18 3.81
C ARG A 78 -8.05 -5.38 2.84
N PRO A 79 -8.10 -4.04 2.99
CA PRO A 79 -8.75 -3.21 2.01
C PRO A 79 -8.04 -3.32 0.65
N VAL A 80 -8.84 -3.32 -0.42
CA VAL A 80 -8.38 -3.35 -1.80
C VAL A 80 -8.29 -1.92 -2.33
N LEU A 81 -7.18 -1.57 -2.96
CA LEU A 81 -6.89 -0.19 -3.41
C LEU A 81 -7.59 0.16 -4.72
N THR A 82 -7.72 -0.81 -5.62
CA THR A 82 -8.25 -0.63 -6.97
C THR A 82 -8.99 -1.88 -7.41
N SER A 83 -9.80 -1.76 -8.48
CA SER A 83 -10.19 -2.95 -9.24
C SER A 83 -8.95 -3.72 -9.71
N THR A 84 -9.14 -4.97 -10.14
CA THR A 84 -8.07 -5.85 -10.63
C THR A 84 -7.19 -5.14 -11.67
N GLN A 85 -5.89 -5.14 -11.44
CA GLN A 85 -4.89 -4.43 -12.23
C GLN A 85 -4.18 -5.38 -13.19
N ALA A 86 -4.17 -5.08 -14.48
CA ALA A 86 -3.36 -5.83 -15.44
C ALA A 86 -1.89 -5.41 -15.35
N PHE A 87 -0.99 -6.41 -15.38
CA PHE A 87 0.46 -6.24 -15.49
C PHE A 87 1.00 -6.99 -16.72
N PRO A 88 0.68 -6.55 -17.96
CA PRO A 88 1.09 -7.19 -19.22
C PRO A 88 2.57 -6.88 -19.55
N MET A 89 3.45 -7.16 -18.59
CA MET A 89 4.87 -6.88 -18.67
C MET A 89 5.65 -8.15 -18.98
N ALA A 90 6.61 -8.06 -19.91
CA ALA A 90 7.64 -9.08 -20.06
C ALA A 90 8.53 -9.17 -18.82
N ILE A 91 9.22 -10.30 -18.64
CA ILE A 91 10.22 -10.45 -17.57
C ILE A 91 11.32 -9.40 -17.76
N GLY A 92 11.67 -8.71 -16.68
CA GLY A 92 12.64 -7.62 -16.65
C GLY A 92 12.03 -6.23 -16.83
N SER A 93 10.80 -6.13 -17.36
CA SER A 93 10.11 -4.85 -17.57
C SER A 93 9.48 -4.29 -16.29
N THR A 94 9.20 -2.99 -16.33
CA THR A 94 8.61 -2.22 -15.23
C THR A 94 7.35 -1.51 -15.70
N GLN A 95 6.37 -1.37 -14.80
CA GLN A 95 5.15 -0.60 -14.99
C GLN A 95 4.86 0.20 -13.73
N GLU A 96 4.39 1.43 -13.93
CA GLU A 96 3.95 2.29 -12.84
C GLU A 96 2.44 2.16 -12.65
N VAL A 97 2.01 2.09 -11.39
CA VAL A 97 0.59 2.14 -11.00
C VAL A 97 0.44 3.24 -9.98
N THR A 98 -0.55 4.10 -10.19
CA THR A 98 -0.87 5.18 -9.26
C THR A 98 -2.20 4.91 -8.59
N PHE A 99 -2.26 5.10 -7.27
CA PHE A 99 -3.48 5.01 -6.48
C PHE A 99 -3.42 6.01 -5.33
N SER A 100 -4.56 6.29 -4.71
CA SER A 100 -4.63 7.16 -3.53
C SER A 100 -4.62 6.32 -2.25
N LEU A 101 -3.89 6.78 -1.24
CA LEU A 101 -3.80 6.16 0.07
C LEU A 101 -4.25 7.14 1.15
N SER A 102 -5.20 6.72 1.98
CA SER A 102 -5.70 7.51 3.10
C SER A 102 -5.08 7.06 4.42
N CYS A 103 -4.62 8.03 5.19
CA CYS A 103 -4.00 7.87 6.49
C CYS A 103 -4.85 8.61 7.53
N ILE A 104 -5.28 7.90 8.57
CA ILE A 104 -6.00 8.51 9.69
C ILE A 104 -4.98 8.94 10.74
N TYR A 105 -5.12 10.16 11.25
CA TYR A 105 -4.26 10.71 12.29
C TYR A 105 -5.08 11.40 13.37
N ALA A 106 -4.57 11.40 14.61
CA ALA A 106 -5.08 12.21 15.69
C ALA A 106 -4.00 13.15 16.23
N LEU A 107 -4.40 14.34 16.66
CA LEU A 107 -3.53 15.35 17.24
C LEU A 107 -3.83 15.48 18.74
N SER A 108 -2.78 15.49 19.57
CA SER A 108 -2.83 15.88 20.98
C SER A 108 -1.93 17.09 21.17
N GLY A 109 -2.50 18.23 21.58
CA GLY A 109 -1.76 19.49 21.69
C GLY A 109 -1.14 19.97 20.37
N GLY A 110 -1.76 19.63 19.23
CA GLY A 110 -1.22 19.91 17.91
C GLY A 110 -0.14 18.94 17.43
N VAL A 111 0.22 17.92 18.20
CA VAL A 111 1.22 16.90 17.83
C VAL A 111 0.53 15.60 17.45
N PRO A 112 0.95 14.90 16.37
CA PRO A 112 0.44 13.57 16.05
C PRO A 112 0.59 12.59 17.23
N SER A 113 -0.52 12.04 17.69
CA SER A 113 -0.60 11.19 18.90
C SER A 113 -0.97 9.75 18.60
N THR A 114 -1.81 9.53 17.59
CA THR A 114 -2.14 8.20 17.07
C THR A 114 -2.28 8.27 15.55
N MET A 115 -1.92 7.18 14.89
CA MET A 115 -1.96 7.05 13.43
C MET A 115 -2.49 5.68 13.08
N VAL A 116 -3.54 5.61 12.26
CA VAL A 116 -3.98 4.39 11.60
C VAL A 116 -3.59 4.51 10.14
N VAL A 117 -2.45 3.91 9.82
CA VAL A 117 -1.80 4.03 8.53
C VAL A 117 -1.45 2.65 8.00
N PRO A 118 -1.53 2.44 6.68
CA PRO A 118 -1.10 1.17 6.09
C PRO A 118 0.36 0.87 6.43
N ARG A 119 0.66 -0.42 6.65
CA ARG A 119 1.96 -0.93 7.11
C ARG A 119 2.57 -1.95 6.15
N SER A 120 1.73 -2.60 5.37
CA SER A 120 2.15 -3.57 4.37
C SER A 120 1.26 -3.47 3.15
N PHE A 121 1.87 -3.65 1.98
CA PHE A 121 1.20 -3.69 0.69
C PHE A 121 1.48 -5.01 -0.01
N PHE A 122 0.50 -5.47 -0.78
CA PHE A 122 0.54 -6.76 -1.46
C PHE A 122 0.07 -6.63 -2.91
N ILE A 123 0.70 -7.42 -3.76
CA ILE A 123 0.27 -7.72 -5.12
C ILE A 123 -0.13 -9.18 -5.13
N GLU A 124 -1.42 -9.46 -5.20
CA GLU A 124 -1.99 -10.81 -5.16
C GLU A 124 -2.49 -11.19 -6.56
N ASN A 125 -2.22 -12.40 -7.02
CA ASN A 125 -2.77 -12.92 -8.26
C ASN A 125 -4.23 -13.35 -8.00
N ASP A 126 -5.17 -12.96 -8.87
CA ASP A 126 -6.59 -13.28 -8.68
C ASP A 126 -6.85 -14.79 -8.52
N VAL A 127 -6.03 -15.62 -9.16
CA VAL A 127 -6.12 -17.08 -9.06
C VAL A 127 -5.49 -17.62 -7.78
N THR A 128 -4.37 -17.08 -7.29
CA THR A 128 -3.76 -17.58 -6.03
C THR A 128 -4.68 -17.37 -4.83
N THR A 129 -5.46 -16.29 -4.83
CA THR A 129 -6.42 -16.01 -3.76
C THR A 129 -7.54 -17.05 -3.66
N THR A 130 -7.86 -17.75 -4.75
CA THR A 130 -8.95 -18.74 -4.81
C THR A 130 -8.48 -20.19 -4.86
N LYS A 131 -7.24 -20.46 -5.28
CA LYS A 131 -6.70 -21.83 -5.40
C LYS A 131 -6.21 -22.45 -4.10
N PHE A 132 -5.79 -21.64 -3.14
CA PHE A 132 -5.32 -22.14 -1.85
C PHE A 132 -6.41 -22.00 -0.78
N PRO A 133 -6.61 -23.02 0.08
CA PRO A 133 -7.55 -22.91 1.17
C PRO A 133 -7.20 -21.71 2.05
N PHE A 134 -8.23 -21.07 2.58
CA PHE A 134 -8.05 -20.06 3.62
C PHE A 134 -7.50 -20.74 4.87
N ILE A 135 -6.34 -20.29 5.33
CA ILE A 135 -5.71 -20.76 6.56
C ILE A 135 -5.41 -19.53 7.39
N SER A 136 -6.11 -19.35 8.51
CA SER A 136 -6.05 -18.13 9.33
C SER A 136 -4.66 -17.85 9.89
N SER A 137 -3.81 -18.86 10.05
CA SER A 137 -2.45 -18.72 10.59
C SER A 137 -1.38 -18.43 9.53
N VAL A 138 -1.73 -18.45 8.23
CA VAL A 138 -0.74 -18.26 7.17
C VAL A 138 -0.57 -16.76 6.87
N PRO A 139 0.67 -16.24 6.90
CA PRO A 139 0.98 -14.89 6.48
C PRO A 139 0.51 -14.59 5.04
N VAL A 140 0.03 -13.37 4.80
CA VAL A 140 -0.43 -12.96 3.47
C VAL A 140 0.73 -12.89 2.48
N VAL A 141 1.92 -12.51 2.95
CA VAL A 141 3.13 -12.41 2.12
C VAL A 141 3.44 -13.73 1.39
N ASP A 142 3.15 -14.87 2.02
CA ASP A 142 3.42 -16.20 1.45
C ASP A 142 2.51 -16.53 0.26
N LYS A 143 1.39 -15.83 0.10
CA LYS A 143 0.45 -15.97 -1.03
C LYS A 143 0.53 -14.83 -2.05
N SER A 144 1.22 -13.75 -1.71
CA SER A 144 1.40 -12.58 -2.58
C SER A 144 2.50 -12.83 -3.62
N GLU A 145 2.32 -12.36 -4.85
CA GLU A 145 3.39 -12.35 -5.86
C GLU A 145 4.40 -11.21 -5.61
N GLY A 146 4.01 -10.22 -4.81
CA GLY A 146 4.91 -9.17 -4.34
C GLY A 146 4.38 -8.54 -3.07
N SER A 147 5.30 -8.12 -2.20
CA SER A 147 4.94 -7.35 -1.01
C SER A 147 6.01 -6.33 -0.66
N ILE A 148 5.60 -5.28 0.04
CA ILE A 148 6.51 -4.29 0.60
C ILE A 148 5.95 -3.75 1.91
N LYS A 149 6.83 -3.55 2.89
CA LYS A 149 6.49 -2.86 4.13
C LYS A 149 6.63 -1.37 3.97
N ILE A 150 5.75 -0.64 4.63
CA ILE A 150 5.78 0.81 4.69
C ILE A 150 5.57 1.27 6.14
N ASN A 151 6.27 2.32 6.54
CA ASN A 151 6.16 2.92 7.87
C ASN A 151 5.93 4.42 7.69
N PRO A 152 4.74 4.81 7.19
CA PRO A 152 4.41 6.22 7.03
C PRO A 152 4.26 6.89 8.40
N VAL A 153 4.84 8.08 8.53
CA VAL A 153 4.73 8.95 9.71
C VAL A 153 4.08 10.25 9.26
N ILE A 154 2.90 10.53 9.78
CA ILE A 154 2.19 11.77 9.50
C ILE A 154 2.78 12.89 10.38
N VAL A 155 3.11 14.01 9.75
CA VAL A 155 3.61 15.23 10.42
C VAL A 155 2.80 16.45 9.98
N ASN A 156 2.81 17.54 10.75
CA ASN A 156 2.12 18.78 10.34
C ASN A 156 2.79 19.44 9.13
#